data_AF-A0A368B991-F1
#
_entry.id   AF-A0A368B991-F1
#
_cell.length_a   1.000
_cell.length_b   1.000
_cell.length_c   1.000
_cell.angle_alpha   90.00
_cell.angle_beta   90.00
_cell.angle_gamma   90.00
#
_symmetry.space_group_name_H-M   'P 1'
#
loop_
_entity.id
_entity.type
_entity.pdbx_description
1 polymer ?
#
loop_
_entity_poly.entity_id
_entity_poly.type
_entity_poly.pdbx_seq_one_letter_code
_entity_poly.pdbx_strand_id
1 'polypeptide(L)'
;MTFRSVPLVVLILVVVSFSTQAEITKTQFEQISRLCHPSDSDEGWRGIEWEIDLWAARGRAAREGKPVFLWEMDGHPLGCT
;
A
#
# COMPACT_ATOMS: atom_id res chain seq x y z
N MET A 1 -49.42 -5.83 39.15
CA MET A 1 -49.38 -5.94 37.68
C MET A 1 -48.15 -5.17 37.18
N THR A 2 -47.03 -5.85 36.96
CA THR A 2 -45.77 -5.22 36.52
C THR A 2 -45.46 -5.71 35.11
N PHE A 3 -45.93 -4.97 34.09
CA PHE A 3 -45.61 -5.25 32.70
C PHE A 3 -44.20 -4.72 32.38
N ARG A 4 -43.35 -5.65 31.92
CA ARG A 4 -41.93 -5.48 31.60
C ARG A 4 -41.73 -4.50 30.45
N SER A 5 -41.10 -3.35 30.72
CA SER A 5 -40.67 -2.34 29.72
C SER A 5 -39.38 -2.72 28.96
N VAL A 6 -38.97 -3.99 29.01
CA VAL A 6 -37.70 -4.49 28.46
C VAL A 6 -37.62 -4.58 26.91
N PRO A 7 -38.72 -4.72 26.11
CA PRO A 7 -38.55 -5.03 24.69
C PRO A 7 -38.04 -3.83 23.86
N LEU A 8 -38.32 -2.60 24.27
CA LEU A 8 -37.96 -1.41 23.48
C LEU A 8 -36.46 -1.07 23.57
N VAL A 9 -35.86 -1.21 24.76
CA VAL A 9 -34.43 -0.92 24.97
C VAL A 9 -33.54 -1.94 24.26
N VAL A 10 -33.94 -3.22 24.27
CA VAL A 10 -33.23 -4.27 23.55
C VAL A 10 -33.33 -4.07 22.03
N LEU A 11 -34.50 -3.65 21.53
CA LEU A 11 -34.69 -3.37 20.11
C LEU A 11 -33.81 -2.20 19.63
N ILE A 12 -33.69 -1.13 20.42
CA ILE A 12 -32.85 0.03 20.10
C ILE A 12 -31.36 -0.35 20.08
N LEU A 13 -30.90 -1.19 20.99
CA LEU A 13 -29.50 -1.64 21.04
C LEU A 13 -29.10 -2.56 19.86
N VAL A 14 -30.03 -3.35 19.33
CA VAL A 14 -29.78 -4.21 18.16
C VAL A 14 -29.59 -3.38 16.88
N VAL A 15 -30.31 -2.25 16.73
CA VAL A 15 -30.16 -1.36 15.56
C VAL A 15 -28.79 -0.65 15.56
N VAL A 16 -28.24 -0.35 16.74
CA VAL A 16 -26.91 0.29 16.87
C VAL A 16 -25.76 -0.68 16.56
N SER A 17 -26.00 -2.00 16.61
CA SER A 17 -24.99 -3.03 16.36
C SER A 17 -24.73 -3.33 14.88
N PHE A 18 -25.44 -2.68 13.95
CA PHE A 18 -25.00 -2.63 12.56
C PHE A 18 -23.81 -1.69 12.48
N SER A 19 -22.63 -2.19 12.83
CA SER A 19 -21.36 -1.61 12.42
C SER A 19 -21.47 -1.34 10.93
N THR A 20 -21.60 -0.07 10.56
CA THR A 20 -21.46 0.37 9.18
C THR A 20 -20.02 0.06 8.81
N GLN A 21 -19.77 -1.12 8.25
CA GLN A 21 -18.54 -1.39 7.52
C GLN A 21 -18.49 -0.28 6.47
N ALA A 22 -17.56 0.67 6.61
CA ALA A 22 -17.38 1.74 5.65
C ALA A 22 -16.82 1.10 4.38
N GLU A 23 -17.70 0.52 3.57
CA GLU A 23 -17.37 -0.07 2.29
C GLU A 23 -17.10 1.06 1.32
N ILE A 24 -15.87 1.13 0.79
CA ILE A 24 -15.53 2.10 -0.23
C ILE A 24 -16.20 1.69 -1.53
N THR A 25 -16.82 2.63 -2.20
CA THR A 25 -17.32 2.42 -3.55
C THR A 25 -16.15 2.20 -4.52
N LYS A 26 -16.42 1.56 -5.66
CA LYS A 26 -15.43 1.41 -6.74
C LYS A 26 -14.80 2.75 -7.15
N THR A 27 -15.60 3.81 -7.23
CA THR A 27 -15.11 5.14 -7.57
C THR A 27 -14.14 5.69 -6.52
N GLN A 28 -14.45 5.54 -5.23
CA GLN A 28 -13.56 5.95 -4.15
C GLN A 28 -12.24 5.15 -4.18
N PHE A 29 -12.32 3.84 -4.43
CA PHE A 29 -11.13 3.01 -4.60
C PHE A 29 -10.25 3.51 -5.75
N GLU A 30 -10.83 3.77 -6.93
CA GLU A 30 -10.08 4.29 -8.08
C GLU A 30 -9.46 5.66 -7.79
N GLN A 31 -10.15 6.54 -7.08
CA GLN A 31 -9.63 7.84 -6.66
C GLN A 31 -8.42 7.69 -5.72
N ILE A 32 -8.54 6.85 -4.68
CA ILE A 32 -7.47 6.60 -3.72
C ILE A 32 -6.27 5.93 -4.42
N SER A 33 -6.53 4.92 -5.25
CA SER A 33 -5.48 4.23 -6.00
C SER A 33 -4.67 5.19 -6.87
N ARG A 34 -5.32 6.16 -7.55
CA ARG A 34 -4.60 7.20 -8.30
C ARG A 34 -3.73 8.09 -7.43
N LEU A 35 -4.14 8.39 -6.20
CA LEU A 35 -3.33 9.19 -5.27
C LEU A 35 -2.11 8.42 -4.74
N CYS A 36 -2.18 7.09 -4.68
CA CYS A 36 -1.07 6.24 -4.24
C CYS A 36 -0.01 5.99 -5.32
N HIS A 37 -0.33 6.25 -6.59
CA HIS A 37 0.65 6.14 -7.67
C HIS A 37 1.36 7.49 -7.86
N PRO A 38 2.71 7.52 -7.93
CA PRO A 38 3.43 8.71 -8.35
C PRO A 38 2.97 9.16 -9.75
N SER A 39 3.15 10.44 -10.07
CA SER A 39 2.92 10.89 -11.45
C SER A 39 3.99 10.34 -12.38
N ASP A 40 3.70 10.10 -13.66
CA ASP A 40 4.70 9.56 -14.61
C ASP A 40 5.99 10.40 -14.66
N SER A 41 5.90 11.72 -14.42
CA SER A 41 7.07 12.60 -14.33
C SER A 41 7.97 12.35 -13.12
N ASP A 42 7.44 11.75 -12.06
CA ASP A 42 8.17 11.43 -10.82
C ASP A 42 8.89 10.08 -10.91
N GLU A 43 8.75 9.36 -12.02
CA GLU A 43 9.17 7.96 -12.17
C GLU A 43 10.33 7.76 -13.17
N GLY A 44 11.14 8.79 -13.42
CA GLY A 44 12.24 8.73 -14.41
C GLY A 44 13.21 7.55 -14.21
N TRP A 45 13.36 7.07 -12.97
CA TRP A 45 14.16 5.89 -12.63
C TRP A 45 13.60 4.58 -13.24
N ARG A 46 12.30 4.47 -13.51
CA ARG A 46 11.69 3.28 -14.15
C ARG A 46 12.08 3.12 -15.62
N GLY A 47 12.46 4.21 -16.29
CA GLY A 47 12.90 4.18 -17.68
C GLY A 47 14.36 3.74 -17.87
N ILE A 48 15.11 3.58 -16.78
CA ILE A 48 16.50 3.13 -16.84
C ILE A 48 16.51 1.62 -17.12
N GLU A 49 17.32 1.20 -18.09
CA GLU A 49 17.60 -0.22 -18.35
C GLU A 49 18.52 -0.76 -17.24
N TRP A 50 17.92 -1.13 -16.11
CA TRP A 50 18.64 -1.62 -14.94
C TRP A 50 19.36 -2.93 -15.25
N GLU A 51 20.64 -2.99 -14.91
CA GLU A 51 21.38 -4.25 -14.83
C GLU A 51 20.96 -4.99 -13.55
N ILE A 52 20.42 -6.20 -13.71
CA ILE A 52 19.89 -7.00 -12.60
C ILE A 52 20.93 -7.98 -12.05
N ASP A 53 22.02 -8.23 -12.78
CA ASP A 53 23.15 -9.03 -12.29
C ASP A 53 24.23 -8.11 -11.70
N LEU A 54 24.32 -8.11 -10.37
CA LEU A 54 25.30 -7.32 -9.63
C LEU A 54 26.76 -7.65 -10.05
N TRP A 55 27.07 -8.89 -10.42
CA TRP A 55 28.42 -9.25 -10.86
C TRP A 55 28.74 -8.66 -12.24
N ALA A 56 27.79 -8.71 -13.16
CA ALA A 56 27.91 -8.07 -14.47
C ALA A 56 28.06 -6.55 -14.32
N ALA A 57 27.26 -5.90 -13.46
CA ALA A 57 27.36 -4.48 -13.15
C ALA A 57 28.75 -4.10 -12.61
N ARG A 58 29.28 -4.88 -11.66
CA ARG A 58 30.63 -4.67 -11.10
C ARG A 58 31.73 -4.80 -12.16
N GLY A 59 31.66 -5.81 -13.03
CA GLY A 59 32.62 -5.99 -14.12
C GLY A 59 32.62 -4.82 -15.10
N ARG A 60 31.42 -4.34 -15.47
CA ARG A 60 31.23 -3.16 -16.33
C ARG A 60 31.81 -1.89 -15.70
N ALA A 61 31.49 -1.64 -14.43
CA ALA A 61 31.99 -0.50 -13.66
C ALA A 61 33.52 -0.46 -13.59
N ALA A 62 34.16 -1.60 -13.30
CA ALA A 62 35.62 -1.70 -13.26
C ALA A 62 36.27 -1.44 -14.63
N ARG A 63 35.71 -2.01 -15.70
CA ARG A 63 36.20 -1.82 -17.08
C ARG A 63 36.06 -0.36 -17.54
N GLU A 64 35.00 0.33 -17.13
CA GLU A 64 34.70 1.69 -17.55
C GLU A 64 35.26 2.76 -16.61
N GLY A 65 35.82 2.38 -15.46
CA GLY A 65 36.32 3.32 -14.45
C GLY A 65 35.21 4.17 -13.82
N LYS A 66 33.98 3.63 -13.71
CA LYS A 66 32.80 4.33 -13.18
C LYS A 66 32.30 3.68 -11.88
N PRO A 67 31.69 4.44 -10.97
CA PRO A 67 31.04 3.87 -9.79
C PRO A 67 29.77 3.08 -10.18
N VAL A 68 29.34 2.18 -9.29
CA VAL A 68 28.04 1.50 -9.38
C VAL A 68 27.00 2.34 -8.66
N PHE A 69 25.89 2.65 -9.32
CA PHE A 69 24.67 3.14 -8.68
C PHE A 69 23.75 1.94 -8.43
N LEU A 70 23.50 1.63 -7.16
CA LEU A 70 22.66 0.50 -6.74
C LEU A 70 21.33 1.04 -6.23
N TRP A 71 20.24 0.58 -6.85
CA TRP A 71 18.89 0.78 -6.34
C TRP A 71 18.38 -0.56 -5.83
N GLU A 72 18.28 -0.69 -4.51
CA GLU A 72 17.78 -1.89 -3.85
C GLU A 72 16.78 -1.50 -2.77
N MET A 73 15.85 -2.42 -2.49
CA MET A 73 15.04 -2.32 -1.29
C MET A 73 15.77 -3.02 -0.16
N ASP A 74 16.44 -2.25 0.69
CA ASP A 74 17.02 -2.78 1.92
C ASP A 74 15.96 -2.74 3.04
N GLY A 75 15.28 -3.87 3.23
CA GLY A 75 14.26 -4.02 4.25
C GLY A 75 14.03 -5.48 4.60
N HIS A 76 13.56 -5.73 5.83
CA HIS A 76 13.07 -7.06 6.19
C HIS A 76 11.96 -7.43 5.19
N PRO A 77 12.00 -8.60 4.52
CA PRO A 77 11.09 -8.93 3.42
C PRO A 77 9.60 -8.95 3.83
N LEU A 78 9.32 -9.03 5.13
CA LEU A 78 7.97 -8.94 5.71
C LEU A 78 7.61 -7.56 6.26
N GLY A 79 8.51 -6.57 6.18
CA GLY A 79 8.29 -5.21 6.68
C GLY A 79 8.19 -5.10 8.21
N CYS A 80 8.71 -6.07 8.96
CA CYS A 80 8.70 -6.05 10.43
C CYS A 80 10.03 -5.50 10.97
N THR A 81 10.00 -4.31 11.54
CA THR A 81 11.06 -3.76 12.42
C THR A 81 10.43 -3.09 13.61
#